data_AF-A0A924NXG1-F1
#
_entry.id   AF-A0A924NXG1-F1
#
_cell.length_a   1.000
_cell.length_b   1.000
_cell.length_c   1.000
_cell.angle_alpha   90.00
_cell.angle_beta   90.00
_cell.angle_gamma   90.00
#
_symmetry.space_group_name_H-M   'P 1'
#
loop_
_entity.id
_entity.type
_entity.pdbx_description
1 polymer ?
#
loop_
_entity_poly.entity_id
_entity_poly.type
_entity_poly.pdbx_seq_one_letter_code
_entity_poly.pdbx_strand_id
1 'polypeptide(L)'
;MSFQQGLSGLNGAAKQLDVIGNNIANASTVGFKGSQAQFADVYANSLNGAGGNQAGIGVKVSQIAQQFTQGNIESSNNPLDIAINGAGFFRTTVGGATQYSRNGQFSLDKEGFMVNAQGAKLTGFSAGPSGAILAGSPTALQINTADLKPVATSRVDTEINLDSGSKVPVTAPFNATDPTSYNKQTPIDVYDSLGNPHVMSTFYVKTGGGAWDVYSAVDGVEITNQKVAAAAQTDPASQTARANFQTAAATPPGNTSSQAIAYASAAGTAVRNAAAAAGATIATQNAITAAATSAGTTVGINPDQIDALIAEAVAVPAVRSGFLRFDTNGALSTAAMAPQTLPLTVNLPIFPATGSNNTLTLQLNFANSTQYGAATSEKKTTQDGYTAGSLQRFSAGSDGIILGQYSNGQSHALGQIVLA
;
A
#
# COMPACT_ATOMS: atom_id res chain seq x y z
N MET A 1 78.31 4.07 15.21
CA MET A 1 77.16 3.55 14.43
C MET A 1 76.36 2.43 15.13
N SER A 2 76.65 2.01 16.37
CA SER A 2 75.85 0.96 17.05
C SER A 2 74.65 1.49 17.87
N PHE A 3 74.75 2.69 18.45
CA PHE A 3 73.65 3.28 19.23
C PHE A 3 72.39 3.57 18.38
N GLN A 4 72.54 3.87 17.09
CA GLN A 4 71.42 4.12 16.19
C GLN A 4 70.59 2.86 15.92
N GLN A 5 71.22 1.68 15.82
CA GLN A 5 70.52 0.41 15.67
C GLN A 5 69.67 0.10 16.91
N GLY A 6 70.25 0.24 18.12
CA GLY A 6 69.53 0.03 19.38
C GLY A 6 68.40 1.05 19.60
N LEU A 7 68.63 2.32 19.28
CA LEU A 7 67.62 3.37 19.37
C LEU A 7 66.45 3.14 18.40
N SER A 8 66.74 2.65 17.18
CA SER A 8 65.71 2.32 16.19
C SER A 8 64.80 1.17 16.64
N GLY A 9 65.39 0.13 17.26
CA GLY A 9 64.64 -1.00 17.82
C GLY A 9 63.76 -0.60 18.99
N LEU A 10 64.29 0.21 19.91
CA LEU A 10 63.52 0.73 21.05
C LEU A 10 62.33 1.60 20.60
N ASN A 11 62.54 2.47 19.61
CA ASN A 11 61.48 3.30 19.05
C ASN A 11 60.41 2.45 18.33
N GLY A 12 60.83 1.45 17.55
CA GLY A 12 59.92 0.49 16.92
C GLY A 12 59.06 -0.28 17.93
N ALA A 13 59.67 -0.77 19.01
CA ALA A 13 58.97 -1.46 20.09
C ALA A 13 57.99 -0.55 20.82
N ALA A 14 58.36 0.70 21.11
CA ALA A 14 57.46 1.69 21.71
C ALA A 14 56.23 1.93 20.84
N LYS A 15 56.41 2.09 19.51
CA LYS A 15 55.27 2.26 18.60
C LYS A 15 54.37 1.03 18.52
N GLN A 16 54.94 -0.16 18.63
CA GLN A 16 54.15 -1.40 18.72
C GLN A 16 53.28 -1.43 19.97
N LEU A 17 53.85 -1.04 21.12
CA LEU A 17 53.12 -0.95 22.38
C LEU A 17 52.01 0.10 22.33
N ASP A 18 52.22 1.25 21.67
CA ASP A 18 51.17 2.25 21.44
C ASP A 18 49.99 1.64 20.67
N VAL A 19 50.28 0.89 19.60
CA VAL A 19 49.25 0.26 18.75
C VAL A 19 48.49 -0.81 19.53
N ILE A 20 49.20 -1.65 20.30
CA ILE A 20 48.57 -2.66 21.16
C ILE A 20 47.70 -1.99 22.22
N GLY A 21 48.21 -0.95 22.89
CA GLY A 21 47.47 -0.19 23.90
C GLY A 21 46.20 0.44 23.32
N ASN A 22 46.29 1.04 22.13
CA ASN A 22 45.12 1.61 21.44
C ASN A 22 44.10 0.53 21.04
N ASN A 23 44.54 -0.63 20.58
CA ASN A 23 43.65 -1.75 20.26
C ASN A 23 42.92 -2.27 21.50
N ILE A 24 43.63 -2.42 22.63
CA ILE A 24 43.03 -2.86 23.90
C ILE A 24 42.02 -1.82 24.41
N ALA A 25 42.36 -0.54 24.35
CA ALA A 25 41.47 0.54 24.78
C ALA A 25 40.17 0.60 23.95
N ASN A 26 40.23 0.21 22.67
CA ASN A 26 39.08 0.19 21.76
C ASN A 26 38.45 -1.19 21.58
N ALA A 27 38.80 -2.19 22.40
CA ALA A 27 38.30 -3.55 22.26
C ALA A 27 36.76 -3.64 22.35
N SER A 28 36.14 -2.72 23.09
CA SER A 28 34.68 -2.63 23.25
C SER A 28 34.00 -1.64 22.28
N THR A 29 34.76 -0.95 21.43
CA THR A 29 34.20 0.05 20.51
C THR A 29 33.64 -0.64 19.28
N VAL A 30 32.33 -0.52 19.06
CA VAL A 30 31.64 -1.11 17.90
C VAL A 30 32.16 -0.52 16.59
N GLY A 31 32.46 -1.40 15.62
CA GLY A 31 32.97 -1.00 14.32
C GLY A 31 34.46 -0.65 14.29
N PHE A 32 35.19 -0.78 15.39
CA PHE A 32 36.64 -0.56 15.42
C PHE A 32 37.38 -1.60 14.56
N LYS A 33 38.42 -1.15 13.86
CA LYS A 33 39.33 -2.02 13.09
C LYS A 33 40.71 -2.00 13.75
N GLY A 34 41.12 -3.17 14.23
CA GLY A 34 42.42 -3.36 14.87
C GLY A 34 43.55 -2.91 13.94
N SER A 35 44.57 -2.30 14.53
CA SER A 35 45.75 -1.84 13.79
C SER A 35 46.96 -2.72 14.10
N GLN A 36 47.86 -2.88 13.12
CA GLN A 36 49.12 -3.61 13.29
C GLN A 36 50.28 -2.73 12.81
N ALA A 37 51.31 -2.59 13.65
CA ALA A 37 52.56 -1.97 13.24
C ALA A 37 53.33 -2.93 12.32
N GLN A 38 53.66 -2.47 11.12
CA GLN A 38 54.48 -3.20 10.16
C GLN A 38 55.86 -2.58 10.11
N PHE A 39 56.89 -3.42 10.15
CA PHE A 39 58.29 -3.00 10.20
C PHE A 39 58.98 -3.26 8.87
N ALA A 40 59.92 -2.40 8.53
CA ALA A 40 60.87 -2.61 7.43
C ALA A 40 62.29 -2.47 7.98
N ASP A 41 63.21 -3.27 7.45
CA ASP A 41 64.63 -3.09 7.70
C ASP A 41 65.17 -1.87 6.93
N VAL A 42 66.30 -1.34 7.40
CA VAL A 42 66.98 -0.21 6.77
C VAL A 42 68.41 -0.64 6.43
N TYR A 43 68.76 -0.59 5.14
CA TYR A 43 70.11 -0.78 4.64
C TYR A 43 70.61 0.52 4.00
N ALA A 44 71.88 0.88 4.22
CA ALA A 44 72.53 1.91 3.41
C ALA A 44 73.08 1.27 2.14
N ASN A 45 72.74 1.83 0.98
CA ASN A 45 73.54 1.61 -0.22
C ASN A 45 74.76 2.54 -0.17
N SER A 46 75.96 1.97 -0.16
CA SER A 46 77.16 2.71 -0.55
C SER A 46 77.06 3.08 -2.03
N LEU A 47 77.07 4.38 -2.36
CA LEU A 47 77.06 4.89 -3.74
C LEU A 47 78.34 4.51 -4.54
N ASN A 48 79.33 3.85 -3.92
CA ASN A 48 80.57 3.41 -4.55
C ASN A 48 80.74 1.87 -4.45
N GLY A 49 79.95 1.12 -5.22
CA GLY A 49 80.35 -0.03 -6.04
C GLY A 49 81.19 -1.20 -5.50
N ALA A 50 81.51 -1.31 -4.21
CA ALA A 50 82.26 -2.46 -3.67
C ALA A 50 81.41 -3.20 -2.63
N GLY A 51 80.84 -4.33 -3.06
CA GLY A 51 80.02 -5.22 -2.25
C GLY A 51 80.81 -5.82 -1.08
N GLY A 52 80.43 -5.44 0.13
CA GLY A 52 80.82 -6.08 1.37
C GLY A 52 79.62 -6.10 2.31
N ASN A 53 79.43 -7.19 3.06
CA ASN A 53 78.35 -7.45 4.01
C ASN A 53 78.01 -6.21 4.87
N GLN A 54 77.05 -5.41 4.40
CA GLN A 54 76.69 -4.17 5.06
C GLN A 54 75.65 -4.50 6.14
N ALA A 55 76.09 -4.43 7.40
CA ALA A 55 75.20 -4.65 8.54
C ALA A 55 74.01 -3.67 8.47
N GLY A 56 72.79 -4.18 8.61
CA GLY A 56 71.56 -3.37 8.62
C GLY A 56 71.67 -2.24 9.65
N ILE A 57 71.16 -1.06 9.32
CA ILE A 57 71.31 0.16 10.12
C ILE A 57 70.19 0.28 11.17
N GLY A 58 69.21 -0.62 11.13
CA GLY A 58 68.16 -0.73 12.13
C GLY A 58 66.83 -1.13 11.52
N VAL A 59 65.76 -0.86 12.27
CA VAL A 59 64.37 -1.08 11.85
C VAL A 59 63.62 0.23 11.83
N LYS A 60 62.68 0.39 10.89
CA LYS A 60 61.71 1.48 10.88
C LYS A 60 60.30 0.92 10.88
N VAL A 61 59.36 1.65 11.48
CA VAL A 61 57.93 1.37 11.28
C VAL A 61 57.58 1.85 9.87
N SER A 62 57.24 0.91 9.00
CA SER A 62 56.86 1.20 7.62
C SER A 62 55.48 1.83 7.56
N GLN A 63 54.51 1.23 8.25
CA GLN A 63 53.14 1.73 8.34
C GLN A 63 52.42 1.11 9.55
N ILE A 64 51.39 1.80 10.03
CA ILE A 64 50.36 1.21 10.90
C ILE A 64 49.18 0.86 10.00
N ALA A 65 49.01 -0.43 9.70
CA ALA A 65 47.96 -0.91 8.81
C ALA A 65 46.72 -1.31 9.62
N GLN A 66 45.54 -0.91 9.16
CA GLN A 66 44.27 -1.39 9.71
C GLN A 66 43.94 -2.77 9.15
N GLN A 67 43.43 -3.65 10.01
CA GLN A 67 42.97 -4.98 9.65
C GLN A 67 41.46 -4.97 9.42
N PHE A 68 41.03 -5.27 8.19
CA PHE A 68 39.61 -5.24 7.79
C PHE A 68 38.90 -6.60 7.92
N THR A 69 39.43 -7.51 8.71
CA THR A 69 38.78 -8.79 9.00
C THR A 69 37.41 -8.57 9.67
N GLN A 70 36.47 -9.48 9.40
CA GLN A 70 35.14 -9.45 9.99
C GLN A 70 35.20 -10.00 11.42
N GLY A 71 34.64 -9.25 12.37
CA GLY A 71 34.46 -9.71 13.75
C GLY A 71 33.11 -10.41 13.92
N ASN A 72 32.87 -10.92 15.13
CA ASN A 72 31.57 -11.50 15.49
C ASN A 72 30.47 -10.44 15.39
N ILE A 73 29.31 -10.85 14.89
CA ILE A 73 28.11 -10.01 14.85
C ILE A 73 27.27 -10.38 16.07
N GLU A 74 27.00 -9.39 16.92
CA GLU A 74 26.10 -9.53 18.07
C GLU A 74 24.75 -8.91 17.72
N SER A 75 23.67 -9.54 18.21
CA SER A 75 22.32 -9.01 18.04
C SER A 75 22.05 -7.96 19.12
N SER A 76 21.37 -6.87 18.75
CA SER A 76 20.90 -5.85 19.69
C SER A 76 19.38 -5.75 19.69
N ASN A 77 18.83 -5.00 20.65
CA ASN A 77 17.38 -4.76 20.76
C ASN A 77 16.92 -3.54 19.95
N ASN A 78 17.83 -2.74 19.38
CA ASN A 78 17.47 -1.57 18.59
C ASN A 78 17.30 -1.99 17.11
N PRO A 79 16.11 -1.80 16.51
CA PRO A 79 15.86 -2.18 15.11
C PRO A 79 16.70 -1.39 14.09
N LEU A 80 17.34 -0.29 14.51
CA LEU A 80 18.22 0.53 13.68
C LEU A 80 19.70 0.20 13.83
N ASP A 81 20.06 -0.78 14.66
CA ASP A 81 21.43 -1.28 14.69
C ASP A 81 21.62 -2.29 13.56
N ILE A 82 22.48 -1.95 12.61
CA ILE A 82 22.67 -2.72 11.38
C ILE A 82 24.14 -3.13 11.28
N ALA A 83 24.41 -4.40 11.01
CA ALA A 83 25.76 -4.90 10.79
C ALA A 83 25.95 -5.31 9.32
N ILE A 84 27.10 -4.93 8.74
CA ILE A 84 27.52 -5.41 7.43
C ILE A 84 28.27 -6.73 7.60
N ASN A 85 27.77 -7.79 6.97
CA ASN A 85 28.47 -9.06 6.86
C ASN A 85 29.16 -9.16 5.49
N GLY A 86 30.48 -8.98 5.44
CA GLY A 86 31.26 -8.99 4.19
C GLY A 86 32.01 -7.67 3.95
N ALA A 87 32.39 -7.37 2.72
CA ALA A 87 33.03 -6.10 2.37
C ALA A 87 31.99 -4.94 2.34
N GLY A 88 32.46 -3.71 2.54
CA GLY A 88 31.65 -2.50 2.39
C GLY A 88 31.58 -1.58 3.62
N PHE A 89 31.14 -0.35 3.40
CA PHE A 89 30.95 0.67 4.43
C PHE A 89 29.60 1.34 4.31
N PHE A 90 29.03 1.74 5.45
CA PHE A 90 27.91 2.67 5.46
C PHE A 90 28.39 4.02 4.98
N ARG A 91 27.66 4.61 4.03
CA ARG A 91 27.89 5.97 3.57
C ARG A 91 27.04 6.94 4.39
N THR A 92 27.68 7.83 5.14
CA THR A 92 27.01 8.87 5.93
C THR A 92 27.37 10.27 5.44
N THR A 93 26.63 11.29 5.87
CA THR A 93 26.92 12.71 5.57
C THR A 93 26.83 13.58 6.82
N VAL A 94 27.82 14.45 7.03
CA VAL A 94 27.87 15.46 8.12
C VAL A 94 28.21 16.80 7.49
N GLY A 95 27.36 17.81 7.68
CA GLY A 95 27.62 19.15 7.12
C GLY A 95 27.84 19.15 5.60
N GLY A 96 27.27 18.19 4.87
CA GLY A 96 27.43 18.02 3.41
C GLY A 96 28.64 17.18 3.00
N ALA A 97 29.57 16.86 3.91
CA ALA A 97 30.71 16.00 3.62
C ALA A 97 30.34 14.53 3.75
N THR A 98 30.68 13.72 2.74
CA THR A 98 30.47 12.26 2.76
C THR A 98 31.54 11.59 3.63
N GLN A 99 31.11 10.67 4.50
CA GLN A 99 31.96 9.85 5.37
C GLN A 99 31.60 8.38 5.19
N TYR A 100 32.56 7.51 5.52
CA TYR A 100 32.38 6.06 5.48
C TYR A 100 32.62 5.48 6.86
N SER A 101 31.67 4.68 7.34
CA SER A 101 31.71 4.08 8.66
C SER A 101 31.40 2.59 8.60
N ARG A 102 32.04 1.82 9.48
CA ARG A 102 31.68 0.43 9.75
C ARG A 102 30.76 0.29 10.97
N ASN A 103 30.67 1.32 11.80
CA ASN A 103 29.73 1.36 12.91
C ASN A 103 28.33 1.61 12.36
N GLY A 104 27.40 0.69 12.63
CA GLY A 104 26.01 0.76 12.20
C GLY A 104 25.02 0.97 13.34
N GLN A 105 25.47 1.59 14.44
CA GLN A 105 24.58 2.09 15.49
C GLN A 105 23.92 3.39 15.02
N PHE A 106 22.63 3.32 14.69
CA PHE A 106 21.84 4.46 14.25
C PHE A 106 20.62 4.69 15.15
N SER A 107 20.19 5.94 15.21
CA SER A 107 18.98 6.40 15.89
C SER A 107 18.23 7.37 14.97
N LEU A 108 16.94 7.57 15.21
CA LEU A 108 16.16 8.57 14.49
C LEU A 108 16.29 9.95 15.15
N ASP A 109 16.59 10.99 14.38
CA ASP A 109 16.49 12.38 14.86
C ASP A 109 15.04 12.89 14.85
N LYS A 110 14.83 14.13 15.31
CA LYS A 110 13.48 14.73 15.40
C LYS A 110 12.87 14.98 14.02
N GLU A 111 13.72 15.15 13.02
CA GLU A 111 13.33 15.36 11.63
C GLU A 111 13.14 14.04 10.87
N GLY A 112 13.34 12.89 11.50
CA GLY A 112 13.14 11.57 10.91
C GLY A 112 14.34 11.05 10.12
N PHE A 113 15.52 11.66 10.21
CA PHE A 113 16.73 11.10 9.59
C PHE A 113 17.38 10.05 10.48
N MET A 114 17.96 9.03 9.84
CA MET A 114 18.80 8.05 10.53
C MET A 114 20.17 8.66 10.78
N VAL A 115 20.51 8.91 12.04
CA VAL A 115 21.77 9.52 12.46
C VAL A 115 22.57 8.60 13.36
N ASN A 116 23.90 8.68 13.28
CA ASN A 116 24.77 8.07 14.29
C ASN A 116 24.96 9.00 15.51
N ALA A 117 25.70 8.54 16.52
CA ALA A 117 25.97 9.31 17.74
C ALA A 117 26.68 10.66 17.51
N GLN A 118 27.36 10.85 16.36
CA GLN A 118 28.03 12.09 15.97
C GLN A 118 27.14 13.02 15.13
N GLY A 119 25.87 12.65 14.88
CA GLY A 119 24.94 13.40 14.04
C GLY A 119 25.14 13.20 12.53
N ALA A 120 25.93 12.21 12.11
CA ALA A 120 26.09 11.86 10.70
C ALA A 120 24.87 11.11 10.20
N LYS A 121 24.27 11.62 9.11
CA LYS A 121 23.07 11.07 8.50
C LYS A 121 23.43 9.91 7.58
N LEU A 122 22.83 8.74 7.77
CA LEU A 122 22.96 7.61 6.85
C LEU A 122 22.35 7.98 5.49
N THR A 123 23.01 7.56 4.41
CA THR A 123 22.57 7.87 3.05
C THR A 123 22.13 6.63 2.29
N GLY A 124 21.26 6.84 1.31
CA GLY A 124 20.64 5.76 0.56
C GLY A 124 19.73 6.27 -0.55
N PHE A 125 18.94 5.35 -1.10
CA PHE A 125 17.89 5.66 -2.06
C PHE A 125 16.57 5.86 -1.33
N SER A 126 15.86 6.95 -1.65
CA SER A 126 14.53 7.21 -1.10
C SER A 126 13.50 6.26 -1.72
N ALA A 127 12.43 5.96 -0.96
CA ALA A 127 11.26 5.31 -1.51
C ALA A 127 10.29 6.35 -2.09
N GLY A 128 9.66 6.01 -3.21
CA GLY A 128 8.55 6.77 -3.77
C GLY A 128 7.23 6.53 -3.02
N PRO A 129 6.15 7.25 -3.37
CA PRO A 129 4.86 7.16 -2.68
C PRO A 129 4.20 5.77 -2.67
N SER A 130 4.57 4.91 -3.62
CA SER A 130 4.10 3.52 -3.70
C SER A 130 5.01 2.51 -2.97
N GLY A 131 6.09 2.98 -2.32
CA GLY A 131 7.11 2.12 -1.72
C GLY A 131 8.15 1.57 -2.71
N ALA A 132 8.17 2.05 -3.96
CA ALA A 132 9.23 1.70 -4.92
C ALA A 132 10.52 2.45 -4.60
N ILE A 133 11.67 1.77 -4.60
CA ILE A 133 12.97 2.43 -4.38
C ILE A 133 13.36 3.27 -5.61
N LEU A 134 13.63 4.55 -5.39
CA LEU A 134 14.08 5.48 -6.41
C LEU A 134 15.61 5.49 -6.47
N ALA A 135 16.17 4.60 -7.28
CA ALA A 135 17.62 4.50 -7.49
C ALA A 135 18.14 5.75 -8.25
N GLY A 136 18.57 6.75 -7.48
CA GLY A 136 19.15 8.02 -7.96
C GLY A 136 20.47 8.34 -7.27
N SER A 137 20.80 9.62 -7.11
CA SER A 137 21.95 10.01 -6.27
C SER A 137 21.64 9.72 -4.80
N PRO A 138 22.54 9.09 -4.01
CA PRO A 138 22.24 8.76 -2.62
C PRO A 138 22.07 10.02 -1.76
N THR A 139 20.88 10.18 -1.18
CA THR A 139 20.50 11.28 -0.28
C THR A 139 20.44 10.80 1.16
N ALA A 140 20.31 11.72 2.12
CA ALA A 140 20.11 11.33 3.52
C ALA A 140 18.78 10.58 3.67
N LEU A 141 18.81 9.39 4.27
CA LEU A 141 17.64 8.57 4.49
C LEU A 141 16.77 9.22 5.57
N GLN A 142 15.55 9.54 5.18
CA GLN A 142 14.52 10.09 6.05
C GLN A 142 13.36 9.11 6.10
N ILE A 143 13.03 8.67 7.30
CA ILE A 143 11.90 7.80 7.59
C ILE A 143 10.67 8.71 7.74
N ASN A 144 9.82 8.70 6.71
CA ASN A 144 8.57 9.43 6.77
C ASN A 144 7.57 8.65 7.65
N THR A 145 7.24 9.22 8.82
CA THR A 145 6.25 8.65 9.74
C THR A 145 4.81 9.11 9.45
N ALA A 146 4.59 9.81 8.33
CA ALA A 146 3.25 10.19 7.92
C ALA A 146 2.39 8.95 7.66
N ASP A 147 1.09 9.12 7.88
CA ASP A 147 0.11 8.08 7.60
C ASP A 147 0.12 7.72 6.11
N LEU A 148 0.06 6.42 5.85
CA LEU A 148 -0.17 5.88 4.53
C LEU A 148 -1.59 6.27 4.11
N LYS A 149 -1.67 6.95 2.96
CA LYS A 149 -2.94 7.36 2.37
C LYS A 149 -3.74 6.12 1.93
N PRO A 150 -5.07 6.15 2.02
CA PRO A 150 -5.91 5.07 1.52
C PRO A 150 -5.74 4.94 0.00
N VAL A 151 -5.95 3.73 -0.50
CA VAL A 151 -6.00 3.45 -1.93
C VAL A 151 -7.38 2.87 -2.25
N ALA A 152 -8.08 3.54 -3.15
CA ALA A 152 -9.35 3.06 -3.66
C ALA A 152 -9.13 1.74 -4.41
N THR A 153 -10.02 0.78 -4.21
CA THR A 153 -9.98 -0.49 -4.94
C THR A 153 -10.18 -0.22 -6.43
N SER A 154 -9.31 -0.77 -7.27
CA SER A 154 -9.42 -0.69 -8.73
C SER A 154 -9.65 -2.06 -9.37
N ARG A 155 -9.32 -3.14 -8.66
CA ARG A 155 -9.36 -4.50 -9.18
C ARG A 155 -9.79 -5.51 -8.12
N VAL A 156 -10.64 -6.45 -8.53
CA VAL A 156 -11.05 -7.62 -7.76
C VAL A 156 -10.76 -8.87 -8.57
N ASP A 157 -9.95 -9.77 -8.03
CA ASP A 157 -9.63 -11.07 -8.62
C ASP A 157 -10.38 -12.17 -7.88
N THR A 158 -11.24 -12.90 -8.59
CA THR A 158 -12.04 -14.00 -8.05
C THR A 158 -11.76 -15.30 -8.78
N GLU A 159 -11.29 -16.30 -8.06
CA GLU A 159 -11.18 -17.69 -8.50
C GLU A 159 -12.25 -18.53 -7.80
N ILE A 160 -13.21 -19.02 -8.56
CA ILE A 160 -14.33 -19.81 -8.05
C ILE A 160 -14.48 -21.12 -8.82
N ASN A 161 -14.89 -22.19 -8.13
CA ASN A 161 -15.47 -23.37 -8.76
C ASN A 161 -17.00 -23.26 -8.66
N LEU A 162 -17.69 -23.27 -9.80
CA LEU A 162 -19.14 -23.30 -9.87
C LEU A 162 -19.62 -24.73 -10.12
N ASP A 163 -20.61 -25.19 -9.35
CA ASP A 163 -21.13 -26.54 -9.49
C ASP A 163 -21.91 -26.74 -10.82
N SER A 164 -21.38 -27.61 -11.68
CA SER A 164 -22.00 -27.99 -12.96
C SER A 164 -23.37 -28.68 -12.79
N GLY A 165 -23.65 -29.30 -11.65
CA GLY A 165 -24.92 -29.97 -11.33
C GLY A 165 -26.00 -29.05 -10.77
N SER A 166 -25.66 -27.81 -10.41
CA SER A 166 -26.61 -26.85 -9.84
C SER A 166 -27.79 -26.59 -10.80
N LYS A 167 -28.99 -26.41 -10.24
CA LYS A 167 -30.19 -26.11 -11.03
C LYS A 167 -30.27 -24.62 -11.38
N VAL A 168 -30.87 -24.30 -12.51
CA VAL A 168 -31.26 -22.93 -12.85
C VAL A 168 -32.28 -22.46 -11.81
N PRO A 169 -32.10 -21.27 -11.18
CA PRO A 169 -33.07 -20.73 -10.24
C PRO A 169 -34.47 -20.61 -10.86
N VAL A 170 -35.49 -20.99 -10.09
CA VAL A 170 -36.90 -20.93 -10.54
C VAL A 170 -37.46 -19.51 -10.49
N THR A 171 -36.91 -18.68 -9.61
CA THR A 171 -37.31 -17.29 -9.44
C THR A 171 -36.58 -16.43 -10.46
N ALA A 172 -37.34 -15.83 -11.37
CA ALA A 172 -36.85 -14.88 -12.37
C ALA A 172 -37.81 -13.68 -12.45
N PRO A 173 -37.30 -12.45 -12.68
CA PRO A 173 -35.89 -12.08 -12.89
C PRO A 173 -35.04 -12.14 -11.61
N PHE A 174 -33.72 -11.97 -11.74
CA PHE A 174 -32.78 -11.89 -10.61
C PHE A 174 -33.20 -10.78 -9.62
N ASN A 175 -33.10 -11.08 -8.32
CA ASN A 175 -33.32 -10.12 -7.24
C ASN A 175 -32.30 -10.36 -6.11
N ALA A 176 -31.42 -9.38 -5.86
CA ALA A 176 -30.39 -9.47 -4.83
C ALA A 176 -30.93 -9.72 -3.40
N THR A 177 -32.19 -9.33 -3.12
CA THR A 177 -32.82 -9.55 -1.80
C THR A 177 -33.54 -10.89 -1.67
N ASP A 178 -33.72 -11.63 -2.78
CA ASP A 178 -34.35 -12.94 -2.78
C ASP A 178 -33.28 -14.05 -2.97
N PRO A 179 -32.96 -14.83 -1.93
CA PRO A 179 -31.95 -15.89 -2.00
C PRO A 179 -32.33 -17.04 -2.94
N THR A 180 -33.59 -17.13 -3.38
CA THR A 180 -34.05 -18.15 -4.33
C THR A 180 -33.81 -17.76 -5.79
N SER A 181 -33.38 -16.52 -6.06
CA SER A 181 -33.17 -15.99 -7.41
C SER A 181 -31.74 -16.18 -7.95
N TYR A 182 -30.81 -16.69 -7.13
CA TYR A 182 -29.41 -16.92 -7.51
C TYR A 182 -28.87 -18.23 -6.91
N ASN A 183 -27.74 -18.70 -7.44
CA ASN A 183 -27.11 -19.94 -6.98
C ASN A 183 -26.04 -19.71 -5.90
N LYS A 184 -25.31 -18.61 -6.00
CA LYS A 184 -24.21 -18.28 -5.10
C LYS A 184 -24.03 -16.77 -5.01
N GLN A 185 -23.73 -16.30 -3.80
CA GLN A 185 -23.28 -14.93 -3.51
C GLN A 185 -21.88 -14.99 -2.92
N THR A 186 -21.04 -14.05 -3.32
CA THR A 186 -19.67 -13.85 -2.81
C THR A 186 -19.47 -12.38 -2.45
N PRO A 187 -19.42 -12.05 -1.15
CA PRO A 187 -19.12 -10.70 -0.68
C PRO A 187 -17.60 -10.46 -0.58
N ILE A 188 -17.17 -9.24 -0.83
CA ILE A 188 -15.82 -8.75 -0.57
C ILE A 188 -15.87 -7.26 -0.19
N ASP A 189 -15.04 -6.86 0.77
CA ASP A 189 -14.86 -5.47 1.13
C ASP A 189 -14.02 -4.75 0.07
N VAL A 190 -14.53 -3.65 -0.47
CA VAL A 190 -13.83 -2.74 -1.38
C VAL A 190 -13.74 -1.36 -0.73
N TYR A 191 -12.73 -0.58 -1.09
CA TYR A 191 -12.46 0.71 -0.46
C TYR A 191 -12.67 1.86 -1.43
N ASP A 192 -13.33 2.93 -0.97
CA ASP A 192 -13.48 4.17 -1.74
C ASP A 192 -12.20 5.03 -1.73
N SER A 193 -12.24 6.21 -2.37
CA SER A 193 -11.09 7.14 -2.42
C SER A 193 -10.69 7.76 -1.09
N LEU A 194 -11.54 7.67 -0.06
CA LEU A 194 -11.26 8.13 1.30
C LEU A 194 -10.90 6.97 2.24
N GLY A 195 -10.97 5.72 1.76
CA GLY A 195 -10.70 4.51 2.53
C GLY A 195 -11.91 4.01 3.31
N ASN A 196 -13.13 4.46 3.02
CA ASN A 196 -14.32 3.87 3.61
C ASN A 196 -14.58 2.49 3.00
N PRO A 197 -14.88 1.45 3.80
CA PRO A 197 -15.23 0.14 3.30
C PRO A 197 -16.67 0.11 2.77
N HIS A 198 -16.85 -0.56 1.64
CA HIS A 198 -18.13 -0.91 1.03
C HIS A 198 -18.16 -2.41 0.77
N VAL A 199 -19.31 -3.06 1.01
CA VAL A 199 -19.44 -4.50 0.78
C VAL A 199 -19.93 -4.74 -0.64
N MET A 200 -19.02 -5.10 -1.54
CA MET A 200 -19.39 -5.53 -2.88
C MET A 200 -19.78 -7.01 -2.86
N SER A 201 -21.00 -7.32 -3.29
CA SER A 201 -21.46 -8.70 -3.48
C SER A 201 -21.57 -9.04 -4.95
N THR A 202 -20.95 -10.13 -5.38
CA THR A 202 -21.16 -10.73 -6.70
C THR A 202 -22.12 -11.91 -6.58
N PHE A 203 -23.10 -12.00 -7.48
CA PHE A 203 -24.10 -13.06 -7.54
C PHE A 203 -23.95 -13.84 -8.83
N TYR A 204 -23.94 -15.16 -8.72
CA TYR A 204 -23.83 -16.09 -9.84
C TYR A 204 -25.16 -16.78 -10.07
N VAL A 205 -25.70 -16.63 -11.28
CA VAL A 205 -27.00 -17.17 -11.68
C VAL A 205 -26.78 -18.10 -12.86
N LYS A 206 -27.06 -19.39 -12.70
CA LYS A 206 -26.93 -20.36 -13.79
C LYS A 206 -28.04 -20.14 -14.81
N THR A 207 -27.69 -20.02 -16.08
CA THR A 207 -28.65 -19.83 -17.19
C THR A 207 -28.73 -21.04 -18.12
N GLY A 208 -27.76 -21.96 -18.04
CA GLY A 208 -27.73 -23.19 -18.83
C GLY A 208 -26.49 -24.03 -18.56
N GLY A 209 -26.27 -25.08 -19.37
CA GLY A 209 -25.04 -25.86 -19.30
C GLY A 209 -23.82 -24.98 -19.62
N GLY A 210 -22.83 -24.94 -18.73
CA GLY A 210 -21.65 -24.10 -18.95
C GLY A 210 -21.89 -22.58 -18.87
N ALA A 211 -23.10 -22.11 -18.54
CA ALA A 211 -23.49 -20.71 -18.70
C ALA A 211 -23.98 -20.07 -17.40
N TRP A 212 -23.35 -18.97 -17.02
CA TRP A 212 -23.63 -18.23 -15.77
C TRP A 212 -23.67 -16.74 -16.03
N ASP A 213 -24.68 -16.06 -15.51
CA ASP A 213 -24.75 -14.61 -15.48
C ASP A 213 -24.23 -14.11 -14.13
N VAL A 214 -23.53 -12.98 -14.15
CA VAL A 214 -22.95 -12.32 -12.99
C VAL A 214 -23.68 -11.01 -12.75
N TYR A 215 -24.26 -10.87 -11.57
CA TYR A 215 -24.83 -9.62 -11.08
C TYR A 215 -23.99 -9.11 -9.91
N SER A 216 -24.09 -7.83 -9.61
CA SER A 216 -23.32 -7.23 -8.53
C SER A 216 -24.20 -6.26 -7.74
N ALA A 217 -23.96 -6.21 -6.43
CA ALA A 217 -24.55 -5.26 -5.50
C ALA A 217 -23.45 -4.60 -4.67
N VAL A 218 -23.75 -3.43 -4.13
CA VAL A 218 -22.89 -2.73 -3.17
C VAL A 218 -23.74 -2.36 -1.95
N ASP A 219 -23.23 -2.62 -0.75
CA ASP A 219 -23.91 -2.33 0.53
C ASP A 219 -25.34 -2.89 0.61
N GLY A 220 -25.54 -4.07 0.01
CA GLY A 220 -26.84 -4.76 -0.01
C GLY A 220 -27.82 -4.29 -1.10
N VAL A 221 -27.47 -3.26 -1.88
CA VAL A 221 -28.32 -2.74 -2.96
C VAL A 221 -27.75 -3.14 -4.32
N GLU A 222 -28.58 -3.72 -5.18
CA GLU A 222 -28.21 -4.07 -6.55
C GLU A 222 -27.74 -2.82 -7.32
N ILE A 223 -26.66 -2.93 -8.10
CA ILE A 223 -25.99 -1.77 -8.69
C ILE A 223 -26.88 -0.93 -9.60
N THR A 224 -27.81 -1.54 -10.34
CA THR A 224 -28.74 -0.82 -11.21
C THR A 224 -29.68 0.06 -10.37
N ASN A 225 -30.24 -0.49 -9.28
CA ASN A 225 -31.00 0.31 -8.30
C ASN A 225 -30.14 1.44 -7.70
N GLN A 226 -28.90 1.13 -7.30
CA GLN A 226 -27.99 2.11 -6.71
C GLN A 226 -27.61 3.22 -7.69
N LYS A 227 -27.45 2.91 -8.99
CA LYS A 227 -27.17 3.89 -10.05
C LYS A 227 -28.35 4.83 -10.27
N VAL A 228 -29.56 4.32 -10.18
CA VAL A 228 -30.79 5.11 -10.27
C VAL A 228 -30.91 6.05 -9.06
N ALA A 229 -30.66 5.56 -7.85
CA ALA A 229 -30.63 6.40 -6.65
C ALA A 229 -29.54 7.49 -6.73
N ALA A 230 -28.34 7.12 -7.22
CA ALA A 230 -27.21 8.05 -7.38
C ALA A 230 -27.45 9.18 -8.40
N ALA A 231 -28.50 9.11 -9.22
CA ALA A 231 -28.86 10.20 -10.12
C ALA A 231 -29.10 11.53 -9.38
N ALA A 232 -29.60 11.48 -8.13
CA ALA A 232 -29.76 12.66 -7.28
C ALA A 232 -28.43 13.38 -6.98
N GLN A 233 -27.30 12.67 -6.96
CA GLN A 233 -25.98 13.27 -6.70
C GLN A 233 -25.42 14.01 -7.91
N THR A 234 -25.80 13.60 -9.12
CA THR A 234 -25.27 14.17 -10.38
C THR A 234 -26.20 15.19 -11.04
N ASP A 235 -27.47 15.20 -10.66
CA ASP A 235 -28.48 16.10 -11.23
C ASP A 235 -28.25 17.57 -10.78
N PRO A 236 -28.14 18.54 -11.72
CA PRO A 236 -27.85 19.93 -11.37
C PRO A 236 -28.87 20.61 -10.45
N ALA A 237 -30.16 20.28 -10.59
CA ALA A 237 -31.21 20.85 -9.74
C ALA A 237 -31.11 20.32 -8.31
N SER A 238 -30.83 19.03 -8.16
CA SER A 238 -30.61 18.36 -6.88
C SER A 238 -29.37 18.89 -6.17
N GLN A 239 -28.25 19.08 -6.88
CA GLN A 239 -27.03 19.70 -6.35
C GLN A 239 -27.28 21.13 -5.86
N THR A 240 -27.98 21.94 -6.66
CA THR A 240 -28.33 23.32 -6.29
C THR A 240 -29.20 23.35 -5.03
N ALA A 241 -30.21 22.48 -4.95
CA ALA A 241 -31.08 22.39 -3.78
C ALA A 241 -30.33 21.92 -2.53
N ARG A 242 -29.37 20.99 -2.67
CA ARG A 242 -28.51 20.53 -1.57
C ARG A 242 -27.61 21.65 -1.03
N ALA A 243 -27.01 22.44 -1.92
CA ALA A 243 -26.19 23.59 -1.54
C ALA A 243 -27.02 24.67 -0.82
N ASN A 244 -28.25 24.92 -1.27
CA ASN A 244 -29.18 25.83 -0.60
C ASN A 244 -29.56 25.32 0.80
N PHE A 245 -29.80 24.00 0.95
CA PHE A 245 -30.03 23.39 2.26
C PHE A 245 -28.84 23.61 3.20
N GLN A 246 -27.62 23.34 2.74
CA GLN A 246 -26.40 23.51 3.54
C GLN A 246 -26.22 24.96 3.99
N THR A 247 -26.48 25.92 3.10
CA THR A 247 -26.42 27.35 3.40
C THR A 247 -27.45 27.74 4.46
N ALA A 248 -28.70 27.27 4.33
CA ALA A 248 -29.77 27.54 5.29
C ALA A 248 -29.49 26.90 6.66
N ALA A 249 -28.93 25.69 6.68
CA ALA A 249 -28.53 25.00 7.91
C ALA A 249 -27.41 25.73 8.66
N ALA A 250 -26.49 26.38 7.93
CA ALA A 250 -25.38 27.14 8.51
C ALA A 250 -25.79 28.52 9.05
N THR A 251 -26.94 29.07 8.65
CA THR A 251 -27.42 30.40 9.09
C THR A 251 -28.45 30.28 10.23
N PRO A 252 -28.15 30.75 11.47
CA PRO A 252 -29.13 30.75 12.57
C PRO A 252 -30.36 31.63 12.23
N PRO A 253 -31.61 31.19 12.50
CA PRO A 253 -32.01 30.05 13.34
C PRO A 253 -32.05 28.68 12.64
N GLY A 254 -31.55 28.51 11.42
CA GLY A 254 -31.44 27.22 10.74
C GLY A 254 -32.76 26.70 10.16
N ASN A 255 -33.52 27.55 9.44
CA ASN A 255 -34.80 27.14 8.87
C ASN A 255 -34.61 26.29 7.60
N THR A 256 -34.50 24.98 7.78
CA THR A 256 -34.19 24.01 6.72
C THR A 256 -35.42 23.36 6.09
N SER A 257 -36.63 23.51 6.66
CA SER A 257 -37.82 22.77 6.21
C SER A 257 -38.21 23.06 4.76
N SER A 258 -38.15 24.32 4.32
CA SER A 258 -38.44 24.66 2.91
C SER A 258 -37.37 24.14 1.95
N GLN A 259 -36.11 24.10 2.40
CA GLN A 259 -35.01 23.56 1.62
C GLN A 259 -35.04 22.03 1.56
N ALA A 260 -35.53 21.36 2.61
CA ALA A 260 -35.75 19.92 2.63
C ALA A 260 -36.77 19.50 1.57
N ILE A 261 -37.89 20.24 1.46
CA ILE A 261 -38.92 20.02 0.43
C ILE A 261 -38.34 20.27 -0.97
N ALA A 262 -37.60 21.36 -1.15
CA ALA A 262 -36.98 21.69 -2.44
C ALA A 262 -35.97 20.61 -2.88
N TYR A 263 -35.13 20.14 -1.95
CA TYR A 263 -34.18 19.06 -2.19
C TYR A 263 -34.91 17.75 -2.54
N ALA A 264 -35.87 17.35 -1.72
CA ALA A 264 -36.60 16.10 -1.94
C ALA A 264 -37.34 16.10 -3.28
N SER A 265 -37.93 17.22 -3.68
CA SER A 265 -38.59 17.36 -4.99
C SER A 265 -37.60 17.22 -6.16
N ALA A 266 -36.44 17.88 -6.07
CA ALA A 266 -35.40 17.80 -7.09
C ALA A 266 -34.79 16.39 -7.18
N ALA A 267 -34.34 15.83 -6.04
CA ALA A 267 -33.77 14.50 -5.95
C ALA A 267 -34.77 13.42 -6.40
N GLY A 268 -36.01 13.50 -5.93
CA GLY A 268 -37.08 12.58 -6.33
C GLY A 268 -37.38 12.64 -7.83
N THR A 269 -37.34 13.83 -8.44
CA THR A 269 -37.50 14.00 -9.89
C THR A 269 -36.33 13.37 -10.66
N ALA A 270 -35.09 13.62 -10.23
CA ALA A 270 -33.89 13.04 -10.83
C ALA A 270 -33.91 11.51 -10.78
N VAL A 271 -34.17 10.94 -9.60
CA VAL A 271 -34.25 9.48 -9.38
C VAL A 271 -35.40 8.88 -10.17
N ARG A 272 -36.59 9.51 -10.19
CA ARG A 272 -37.72 9.02 -10.99
C ARG A 272 -37.40 8.99 -12.48
N ASN A 273 -36.77 10.04 -13.01
CA ASN A 273 -36.41 10.10 -14.43
C ASN A 273 -35.36 9.02 -14.77
N ALA A 274 -34.37 8.82 -13.91
CA ALA A 274 -33.39 7.74 -14.06
C ALA A 274 -34.04 6.35 -13.96
N ALA A 275 -34.99 6.16 -13.03
CA ALA A 275 -35.75 4.93 -12.87
C ALA A 275 -36.58 4.62 -14.13
N ALA A 276 -37.27 5.62 -14.68
CA ALA A 276 -38.02 5.49 -15.92
C ALA A 276 -37.11 5.07 -17.09
N ALA A 277 -35.93 5.68 -17.23
CA ALA A 277 -34.93 5.32 -18.23
C ALA A 277 -34.38 3.89 -18.04
N ALA A 278 -34.30 3.41 -16.79
CA ALA A 278 -33.91 2.05 -16.44
C ALA A 278 -35.06 1.03 -16.52
N GLY A 279 -36.24 1.42 -17.02
CA GLY A 279 -37.38 0.52 -17.23
C GLY A 279 -38.28 0.33 -16.01
N ALA A 280 -38.28 1.25 -15.05
CA ALA A 280 -39.20 1.21 -13.91
C ALA A 280 -40.68 1.26 -14.32
N THR A 281 -41.51 0.48 -13.63
CA THR A 281 -42.96 0.56 -13.78
C THR A 281 -43.50 1.92 -13.30
N ILE A 282 -44.69 2.31 -13.77
CA ILE A 282 -45.36 3.52 -13.27
C ILE A 282 -45.62 3.45 -11.76
N ALA A 283 -45.89 2.26 -11.22
CA ALA A 283 -46.05 2.06 -9.79
C ALA A 283 -44.77 2.41 -9.01
N THR A 284 -43.61 1.95 -9.48
CA THR A 284 -42.31 2.33 -8.89
C THR A 284 -42.05 3.83 -9.01
N GLN A 285 -42.33 4.44 -10.16
CA GLN A 285 -42.14 5.89 -10.37
C GLN A 285 -43.02 6.73 -9.42
N ASN A 286 -44.26 6.29 -9.19
CA ASN A 286 -45.16 6.91 -8.22
C ASN A 286 -44.66 6.69 -6.78
N ALA A 287 -44.14 5.51 -6.46
CA ALA A 287 -43.57 5.21 -5.15
C ALA A 287 -42.34 6.10 -4.84
N ILE A 288 -41.44 6.31 -5.81
CA ILE A 288 -40.31 7.24 -5.69
C ILE A 288 -40.80 8.67 -5.42
N THR A 289 -41.82 9.13 -6.15
CA THR A 289 -42.38 10.48 -5.98
C THR A 289 -43.05 10.65 -4.61
N ALA A 290 -43.77 9.62 -4.14
CA ALA A 290 -44.39 9.60 -2.83
C ALA A 290 -43.35 9.60 -1.72
N ALA A 291 -42.31 8.75 -1.82
CA ALA A 291 -41.21 8.69 -0.87
C ALA A 291 -40.48 10.02 -0.75
N ALA A 292 -40.18 10.68 -1.89
CA ALA A 292 -39.58 12.00 -1.91
C ALA A 292 -40.47 13.05 -1.21
N THR A 293 -41.77 13.05 -1.49
CA THR A 293 -42.70 14.01 -0.88
C THR A 293 -42.81 13.80 0.63
N SER A 294 -42.97 12.54 1.07
CA SER A 294 -43.01 12.19 2.50
C SER A 294 -41.70 12.55 3.21
N ALA A 295 -40.55 12.22 2.63
CA ALA A 295 -39.25 12.55 3.16
C ALA A 295 -39.08 14.06 3.33
N GLY A 296 -39.36 14.86 2.30
CA GLY A 296 -39.23 16.31 2.34
C GLY A 296 -40.10 17.02 3.38
N THR A 297 -41.24 16.42 3.76
CA THR A 297 -42.13 16.96 4.81
C THR A 297 -41.72 16.57 6.23
N THR A 298 -40.70 15.73 6.40
CA THR A 298 -40.24 15.26 7.71
C THR A 298 -39.44 16.37 8.41
N VAL A 299 -39.86 16.73 9.62
CA VAL A 299 -39.21 17.79 10.41
C VAL A 299 -37.80 17.35 10.83
N GLY A 300 -36.80 18.21 10.58
CA GLY A 300 -35.41 17.97 10.99
C GLY A 300 -34.64 16.99 10.10
N ILE A 301 -35.23 16.55 8.98
CA ILE A 301 -34.56 15.65 8.05
C ILE A 301 -33.41 16.35 7.33
N ASN A 302 -32.32 15.63 7.09
CA ASN A 302 -31.20 16.10 6.29
C ASN A 302 -31.23 15.48 4.86
N PRO A 303 -30.46 16.03 3.90
CA PRO A 303 -30.41 15.51 2.53
C PRO A 303 -30.05 14.02 2.43
N ASP A 304 -29.15 13.51 3.29
CA ASP A 304 -28.73 12.11 3.25
C ASP A 304 -29.83 11.14 3.70
N GLN A 305 -30.65 11.55 4.66
CA GLN A 305 -31.84 10.82 5.09
C GLN A 305 -32.93 10.84 4.00
N ILE A 306 -33.10 11.97 3.30
CA ILE A 306 -34.01 12.06 2.14
C ILE A 306 -33.55 11.09 1.05
N ASP A 307 -32.25 11.10 0.74
CA ASP A 307 -31.62 10.22 -0.24
C ASP A 307 -31.83 8.74 0.09
N ALA A 308 -31.62 8.34 1.35
CA ALA A 308 -31.85 6.97 1.81
C ALA A 308 -33.32 6.53 1.63
N LEU A 309 -34.28 7.37 2.04
CA LEU A 309 -35.71 7.06 1.89
C LEU A 309 -36.16 6.99 0.43
N ILE A 310 -35.60 7.85 -0.44
CA ILE A 310 -35.88 7.80 -1.88
C ILE A 310 -35.29 6.51 -2.47
N ALA A 311 -34.09 6.12 -2.08
CA ALA A 311 -33.43 4.91 -2.57
C ALA A 311 -34.16 3.62 -2.20
N GLU A 312 -34.78 3.55 -1.01
CA GLU A 312 -35.60 2.41 -0.59
C GLU A 312 -36.81 2.17 -1.51
N ALA A 313 -37.33 3.22 -2.16
CA ALA A 313 -38.44 3.12 -3.11
C ALA A 313 -37.99 2.74 -4.54
N VAL A 314 -36.68 2.67 -4.80
CA VAL A 314 -36.16 2.32 -6.13
C VAL A 314 -36.20 0.81 -6.34
N ALA A 315 -36.96 0.40 -7.35
CA ALA A 315 -37.01 -0.99 -7.80
C ALA A 315 -37.05 -1.04 -9.34
N VAL A 316 -35.89 -1.26 -9.96
CA VAL A 316 -35.71 -1.43 -11.40
C VAL A 316 -35.23 -2.84 -11.75
N PRO A 317 -35.48 -3.32 -12.99
CA PRO A 317 -34.95 -4.60 -13.45
C PRO A 317 -33.41 -4.59 -13.38
N ALA A 318 -32.85 -5.59 -12.68
CA ALA A 318 -31.40 -5.73 -12.55
C ALA A 318 -30.73 -6.00 -13.89
N VAL A 319 -29.63 -5.30 -14.15
CA VAL A 319 -28.79 -5.51 -15.34
C VAL A 319 -27.59 -6.36 -14.96
N ARG A 320 -27.33 -7.43 -15.72
CA ARG A 320 -26.14 -8.27 -15.49
C ARG A 320 -24.87 -7.43 -15.65
N SER A 321 -23.92 -7.61 -14.73
CA SER A 321 -22.57 -7.04 -14.82
C SER A 321 -21.73 -7.73 -15.90
N GLY A 322 -22.01 -9.02 -16.15
CA GLY A 322 -21.42 -9.79 -17.24
C GLY A 322 -21.89 -11.24 -17.20
N PHE A 323 -21.20 -12.10 -17.93
CA PHE A 323 -21.49 -13.54 -17.99
C PHE A 323 -20.21 -14.37 -18.08
N LEU A 324 -20.21 -15.55 -17.46
CA LEU A 324 -19.12 -16.52 -17.50
C LEU A 324 -19.55 -17.72 -18.33
N ARG A 325 -18.67 -18.17 -19.23
CA ARG A 325 -18.89 -19.32 -20.09
C ARG A 325 -17.76 -20.32 -19.91
N PHE A 326 -18.12 -21.57 -19.67
CA PHE A 326 -17.18 -22.66 -19.45
C PHE A 326 -17.21 -23.62 -20.64
N ASP A 327 -16.05 -24.17 -20.98
CA ASP A 327 -15.94 -25.20 -22.01
C ASP A 327 -16.33 -26.59 -21.47
N THR A 328 -16.27 -27.61 -22.33
CA THR A 328 -16.60 -28.99 -21.95
C THR A 328 -15.61 -29.61 -20.96
N ASN A 329 -14.43 -29.02 -20.78
CA ASN A 329 -13.43 -29.45 -19.80
C ASN A 329 -13.59 -28.71 -18.46
N GLY A 330 -14.58 -27.82 -18.33
CA GLY A 330 -14.85 -27.05 -17.12
C GLY A 330 -13.96 -25.82 -16.96
N ALA A 331 -13.15 -25.45 -17.95
CA ALA A 331 -12.32 -24.25 -17.92
C ALA A 331 -13.10 -23.03 -18.42
N LEU A 332 -12.78 -21.85 -17.90
CA LEU A 332 -13.39 -20.60 -18.38
C LEU A 332 -12.96 -20.31 -19.83
N SER A 333 -13.92 -20.14 -20.73
CA SER A 333 -13.69 -19.93 -22.16
C SER A 333 -13.92 -18.47 -22.54
N THR A 334 -12.81 -17.73 -22.70
CA THR A 334 -12.85 -16.33 -23.17
C THR A 334 -13.40 -16.20 -24.59
N ALA A 335 -13.21 -17.24 -25.43
CA ALA A 335 -13.80 -17.30 -26.76
C ALA A 335 -15.33 -17.39 -26.72
N ALA A 336 -15.89 -18.22 -25.83
CA ALA A 336 -17.34 -18.32 -25.64
C ALA A 336 -17.94 -17.08 -24.95
N MET A 337 -17.10 -16.24 -24.33
CA MET A 337 -17.53 -14.98 -23.72
C MET A 337 -17.64 -13.82 -24.71
N ALA A 338 -17.13 -13.96 -25.95
CA ALA A 338 -17.17 -12.87 -26.94
C ALA A 338 -18.61 -12.36 -27.20
N PRO A 339 -18.81 -11.04 -27.32
CA PRO A 339 -17.80 -9.97 -27.40
C PRO A 339 -17.29 -9.47 -26.04
N GLN A 340 -17.75 -10.03 -24.91
CA GLN A 340 -17.30 -9.66 -23.58
C GLN A 340 -15.85 -10.12 -23.36
N THR A 341 -15.04 -9.27 -22.74
CA THR A 341 -13.64 -9.55 -22.38
C THR A 341 -13.44 -9.47 -20.87
N LEU A 342 -12.38 -10.10 -20.37
CA LEU A 342 -11.94 -9.95 -18.98
C LEU A 342 -10.75 -8.99 -18.91
N PRO A 343 -10.63 -8.19 -17.84
CA PRO A 343 -11.58 -8.07 -16.71
C PRO A 343 -12.87 -7.31 -17.08
N LEU A 344 -13.96 -7.58 -16.36
CA LEU A 344 -15.23 -6.86 -16.50
C LEU A 344 -15.14 -5.51 -15.79
N THR A 345 -15.49 -4.42 -16.48
CA THR A 345 -15.58 -3.10 -15.85
C THR A 345 -16.95 -2.91 -15.22
N VAL A 346 -16.97 -2.68 -13.91
CA VAL A 346 -18.19 -2.39 -13.14
C VAL A 346 -18.04 -1.06 -12.43
N ASN A 347 -18.99 -0.15 -12.68
CA ASN A 347 -19.04 1.15 -12.01
C ASN A 347 -19.98 1.03 -10.81
N LEU A 348 -19.41 1.03 -9.59
CA LEU A 348 -20.14 1.07 -8.33
C LEU A 348 -20.43 2.52 -7.94
N PRO A 349 -21.68 2.98 -7.97
CA PRO A 349 -22.03 4.27 -7.40
C PRO A 349 -21.88 4.25 -5.87
N ILE A 350 -21.23 5.27 -5.31
CA ILE A 350 -21.14 5.47 -3.86
C ILE A 350 -22.31 6.36 -3.45
N PHE A 351 -23.30 5.76 -2.78
CA PHE A 351 -24.53 6.44 -2.41
C PHE A 351 -25.04 5.94 -1.04
N PRO A 352 -25.43 6.83 -0.10
CA PRO A 352 -25.40 8.30 -0.17
C PRO A 352 -23.99 8.90 -0.29
N ALA A 353 -23.89 10.21 -0.53
CA ALA A 353 -22.60 10.86 -0.78
C ALA A 353 -21.78 10.94 0.51
N THR A 354 -20.57 10.36 0.50
CA THR A 354 -19.65 10.35 1.65
C THR A 354 -18.59 11.46 1.57
N GLY A 355 -18.55 12.23 0.48
CA GLY A 355 -17.47 13.14 0.14
C GLY A 355 -16.31 12.48 -0.62
N SER A 356 -16.35 11.16 -0.82
CA SER A 356 -15.47 10.45 -1.75
C SER A 356 -15.85 10.74 -3.21
N ASN A 357 -15.10 10.18 -4.15
CA ASN A 357 -15.59 10.08 -5.52
C ASN A 357 -16.94 9.32 -5.54
N ASN A 358 -17.93 9.88 -6.24
CA ASN A 358 -19.30 9.34 -6.32
C ASN A 358 -19.39 8.00 -7.08
N THR A 359 -18.29 7.55 -7.70
CA THR A 359 -18.24 6.28 -8.43
C THR A 359 -16.88 5.62 -8.25
N LEU A 360 -16.91 4.36 -7.81
CA LEU A 360 -15.78 3.47 -7.75
C LEU A 360 -15.81 2.54 -8.98
N THR A 361 -14.83 2.70 -9.87
CA THR A 361 -14.71 1.86 -11.08
C THR A 361 -13.83 0.66 -10.78
N LEU A 362 -14.40 -0.54 -10.88
CA LEU A 362 -13.74 -1.80 -10.57
C LEU A 362 -13.54 -2.67 -11.81
N GLN A 363 -12.38 -3.32 -11.88
CA GLN A 363 -12.09 -4.39 -12.82
C GLN A 363 -12.28 -5.74 -12.13
N LEU A 364 -13.31 -6.49 -12.51
CA LEU A 364 -13.59 -7.82 -12.00
C LEU A 364 -12.94 -8.87 -12.90
N ASN A 365 -11.95 -9.58 -12.37
CA ASN A 365 -11.27 -10.65 -13.07
C ASN A 365 -11.70 -12.01 -12.53
N PHE A 366 -12.03 -12.92 -13.45
CA PHE A 366 -12.46 -14.29 -13.15
C PHE A 366 -11.49 -15.34 -13.70
N ALA A 367 -10.27 -14.94 -14.08
CA ALA A 367 -9.26 -15.86 -14.58
C ALA A 367 -9.08 -17.07 -13.65
N ASN A 368 -8.86 -18.25 -14.24
CA ASN A 368 -8.73 -19.54 -13.54
C ASN A 368 -9.98 -20.05 -12.82
N SER A 369 -11.12 -19.37 -12.94
CA SER A 369 -12.40 -19.93 -12.49
C SER A 369 -12.75 -21.20 -13.27
N THR A 370 -13.44 -22.12 -12.61
CA THR A 370 -13.75 -23.45 -13.13
C THR A 370 -15.21 -23.82 -12.91
N GLN A 371 -15.67 -24.82 -13.65
CA GLN A 371 -16.96 -25.46 -13.44
C GLN A 371 -16.79 -26.97 -13.39
N TYR A 372 -16.97 -27.56 -12.20
CA TYR A 372 -16.90 -29.00 -11.99
C TYR A 372 -18.12 -29.50 -11.22
N GLY A 373 -18.33 -30.83 -11.15
CA GLY A 373 -19.43 -31.44 -10.39
C GLY A 373 -19.26 -31.42 -8.87
N ALA A 374 -18.25 -30.71 -8.36
CA ALA A 374 -18.09 -30.46 -6.92
C ALA A 374 -18.93 -29.24 -6.51
N ALA A 375 -19.32 -29.18 -5.25
CA ALA A 375 -20.06 -28.06 -4.69
C ALA A 375 -19.40 -26.71 -5.01
N THR A 376 -20.22 -25.69 -5.23
CA THR A 376 -19.73 -24.34 -5.51
C THR A 376 -18.85 -23.84 -4.36
N SER A 377 -17.61 -23.46 -4.68
CA SER A 377 -16.63 -23.05 -3.69
C SER A 377 -15.79 -21.88 -4.20
N GLU A 378 -15.69 -20.83 -3.40
CA GLU A 378 -14.73 -19.75 -3.61
C GLU A 378 -13.34 -20.26 -3.23
N LYS A 379 -12.41 -20.29 -4.19
CA LYS A 379 -11.04 -20.72 -3.93
C LYS A 379 -10.21 -19.54 -3.41
N LYS A 380 -10.35 -18.39 -4.06
CA LYS A 380 -9.63 -17.17 -3.70
C LYS A 380 -10.38 -15.94 -4.22
N THR A 381 -10.55 -14.94 -3.37
CA THR A 381 -11.06 -13.61 -3.77
C THR A 381 -10.15 -12.57 -3.13
N THR A 382 -9.58 -11.68 -3.95
CA THR A 382 -8.64 -10.63 -3.48
C THR A 382 -8.91 -9.31 -4.18
N GLN A 383 -8.54 -8.20 -3.52
CA GLN A 383 -8.67 -6.85 -4.05
C GLN A 383 -7.43 -6.01 -3.70
N ASP A 384 -7.23 -4.87 -4.38
CA ASP A 384 -6.00 -4.07 -4.34
C ASP A 384 -6.05 -2.77 -3.50
N GLY A 385 -7.23 -2.40 -3.02
CA GLY A 385 -7.45 -1.22 -2.16
C GLY A 385 -7.16 -1.46 -0.68
N TYR A 386 -7.02 -0.38 0.08
CA TYR A 386 -6.81 -0.44 1.53
C TYR A 386 -7.12 0.90 2.21
N THR A 387 -7.45 0.83 3.50
CA THR A 387 -7.70 2.02 4.35
C THR A 387 -6.41 2.78 4.65
N ALA A 388 -6.54 3.99 5.23
CA ALA A 388 -5.38 4.69 5.77
C ALA A 388 -4.68 3.87 6.87
N GLY A 389 -3.36 3.98 6.96
CA GLY A 389 -2.58 3.24 7.96
C GLY A 389 -1.52 4.11 8.61
N SER A 390 -1.36 4.01 9.93
CA SER A 390 -0.27 4.66 10.66
C SER A 390 0.92 3.72 10.80
N LEU A 391 2.14 4.27 10.73
CA LEU A 391 3.37 3.48 10.85
C LEU A 391 3.47 2.87 12.28
N GLN A 392 3.50 1.54 12.38
CA GLN A 392 3.57 0.82 13.65
C GLN A 392 5.01 0.48 14.05
N ARG A 393 5.79 0.02 13.08
CA ARG A 393 7.20 -0.34 13.25
C ARG A 393 7.91 -0.28 11.91
N PHE A 394 9.22 -0.17 11.96
CA PHE A 394 10.06 -0.35 10.79
C PHE A 394 11.31 -1.16 11.16
N SER A 395 11.87 -1.84 10.17
CA SER A 395 13.07 -2.65 10.32
C SER A 395 13.90 -2.62 9.05
N ALA A 396 15.22 -2.69 9.19
CA ALA A 396 16.11 -2.90 8.06
C ALA A 396 16.16 -4.39 7.68
N GLY A 397 15.85 -4.71 6.42
CA GLY A 397 16.02 -6.03 5.83
C GLY A 397 17.49 -6.33 5.50
N SER A 398 17.77 -7.60 5.20
CA SER A 398 19.12 -8.05 4.80
C SER A 398 19.59 -7.49 3.45
N ASP A 399 18.67 -6.99 2.64
CA ASP A 399 18.89 -6.31 1.36
C ASP A 399 19.12 -4.79 1.52
N GLY A 400 19.18 -4.31 2.77
CA GLY A 400 19.32 -2.90 3.09
C GLY A 400 18.05 -2.08 2.92
N ILE A 401 16.91 -2.71 2.57
CA ILE A 401 15.63 -2.02 2.46
C ILE A 401 15.06 -1.82 3.86
N ILE A 402 14.70 -0.58 4.18
CA ILE A 402 14.00 -0.26 5.42
C ILE A 402 12.51 -0.43 5.14
N LEU A 403 11.90 -1.45 5.74
CA LEU A 403 10.48 -1.76 5.56
C LEU A 403 9.68 -1.19 6.73
N GLY A 404 8.67 -0.37 6.43
CA GLY A 404 7.66 0.09 7.37
C GLY A 404 6.45 -0.83 7.35
N GLN A 405 5.99 -1.26 8.53
CA GLN A 405 4.74 -1.98 8.73
C GLN A 405 3.68 -1.03 9.28
N TYR A 406 2.52 -0.98 8.63
CA TYR A 406 1.44 -0.07 8.93
C TYR A 406 0.27 -0.78 9.64
N SER A 407 -0.57 -0.01 10.35
CA SER A 407 -1.72 -0.52 11.09
C SER A 407 -2.79 -1.20 10.21
N ASN A 408 -2.84 -0.84 8.92
CA ASN A 408 -3.72 -1.44 7.92
C ASN A 408 -3.15 -2.75 7.32
N GLY A 409 -2.06 -3.29 7.88
CA GLY A 409 -1.42 -4.53 7.43
C GLY A 409 -0.52 -4.37 6.20
N GLN A 410 -0.45 -3.17 5.60
CA GLN A 410 0.43 -2.91 4.46
C GLN A 410 1.89 -2.78 4.91
N SER A 411 2.79 -3.15 4.01
CA SER A 411 4.24 -2.97 4.19
C SER A 411 4.80 -2.17 3.02
N HIS A 412 5.45 -1.05 3.30
CA HIS A 412 6.10 -0.23 2.28
C HIS A 412 7.58 -0.04 2.59
N ALA A 413 8.41 -0.03 1.55
CA ALA A 413 9.78 0.41 1.71
C ALA A 413 9.78 1.92 2.03
N LEU A 414 10.61 2.32 2.98
CA LEU A 414 10.85 3.69 3.40
C LEU A 414 12.15 4.24 2.80
N GLY A 415 13.03 3.35 2.36
CA GLY A 415 14.27 3.65 1.65
C GLY A 415 15.17 2.43 1.59
N GLN A 416 16.29 2.56 0.90
CA GLN A 416 17.32 1.52 0.82
C GLN A 416 18.68 2.08 1.15
N ILE A 417 19.40 1.44 2.06
CA ILE A 417 20.74 1.81 2.48
C ILE A 417 21.73 1.54 1.34
N VAL A 418 22.60 2.51 1.07
CA VAL A 418 23.69 2.35 0.11
C VAL A 418 24.98 2.02 0.85
N LEU A 419 25.68 1.00 0.36
CA LEU A 419 27.02 0.64 0.77
C LEU A 419 28.04 1.17 -0.25
N ALA A 420 29.25 1.45 0.22
CA ALA A 420 30.41 1.83 -0.58
C ALA A 420 31.56 0.85 -0.43
#